data_AF-A0A3A0BFV8-F1
#
_entry.id   AF-A0A3A0BFV8-F1
#
_cell.length_a   1.000
_cell.length_b   1.000
_cell.length_c   1.000
_cell.angle_alpha   90.00
_cell.angle_beta   90.00
_cell.angle_gamma   90.00
#
_symmetry.space_group_name_H-M   'P 1'
#
loop_
_entity.id
_entity.type
_entity.pdbx_description
1 polymer ?
#
loop_
_entity_poly.entity_id
_entity_poly.type
_entity_poly.pdbx_seq_one_letter_code
_entity_poly.pdbx_strand_id
1 'polypeptide(L)'
;MGELVDTLGKKNPGELILASNWNDLVAAVEAIQVELAQQIADLGNELRAGLTQVQADVATLQATVSGLEATVAVVRQQHRVNLSTERVNYALGEIATLTAQVTDFEGNPLNLADEASRPWVDFVTAWGQLKPASGFVGITGEQGRSVAVRVNAQGIAQATLRTEIIVDFSDEDEFSVADALTAVVPNTNISFAQLVLQANTPVQAQASGAFALMSQEYDVTGDTAFKRFADGYYKTSPNIFVKPVTGRWREYHATVLVMSRNDNDPTTPDQGRGASSIQVTFRDWIGPWFELDYLDTGNVFVGEYINRFKTRVNPNKYGESLVGIYDEVQEIAGGKGIIGQLREYRAANQALNQLDLDNPPAFLNDLIKDSQSFVNVQQTLLYAQANTPGLAGGATLLSGVAGAAAQSEGNLGDIQADVDTLTGQIDGIRATAEGIVAQAETRVGKLVADAQAAFNQQFTGLDTRMGGLAGQLDSLANNFTTLNQRYASEVPAIGKQFDELKLQIGEVEQNITSNIGSQLIDLQKNVGQLQGRIGTVEGRFDLVDSAVLGENGQFQRLQRSLETLQGQVNSFQIEGVQPSRIASGLLKVDNFEDRFSVLSERLARLEGGG
;
A
#
# COMPACT_ATOMS: atom_id res chain seq x y z
N MET A 1 -13.93 61.66 30.31
CA MET A 1 -13.39 62.05 31.65
C MET A 1 -12.89 63.49 31.72
N GLY A 2 -12.27 64.08 30.69
CA GLY A 2 -11.80 65.48 30.75
C GLY A 2 -12.91 66.52 30.93
N GLU A 3 -14.01 66.41 30.17
CA GLU A 3 -15.14 67.34 30.19
C GLU A 3 -15.90 67.36 31.53
N LEU A 4 -15.95 66.21 32.21
CA LEU A 4 -16.53 66.01 33.55
C LEU A 4 -15.73 66.74 34.65
N VAL A 5 -14.40 66.75 34.50
CA VAL A 5 -13.46 67.39 35.43
C VAL A 5 -13.52 68.91 35.28
N ASP A 6 -13.77 69.42 34.07
CA ASP A 6 -13.87 70.86 33.84
C ASP A 6 -15.24 71.46 34.22
N THR A 7 -16.34 70.70 34.10
CA THR A 7 -17.69 71.17 34.49
C THR A 7 -17.98 71.10 36.00
N LEU A 8 -17.26 70.27 36.76
CA LEU A 8 -17.48 70.09 38.20
C LEU A 8 -16.26 70.44 39.07
N GLY A 9 -15.06 70.50 38.48
CA GLY A 9 -13.79 70.55 39.22
C GLY A 9 -13.26 71.94 39.57
N LYS A 10 -13.88 73.04 39.13
CA LYS A 10 -13.47 74.41 39.48
C LYS A 10 -14.29 75.02 40.62
N LYS A 11 -14.54 74.24 41.68
CA LYS A 11 -15.15 74.75 42.93
C LYS A 11 -14.10 74.97 43.99
N ASN A 12 -14.15 76.10 44.68
CA ASN A 12 -13.27 76.37 45.82
C ASN A 12 -13.67 75.49 47.03
N PRO A 13 -12.75 75.06 47.92
CA PRO A 13 -13.09 74.28 49.11
C PRO A 13 -14.11 75.02 49.98
N GLY A 14 -15.36 74.51 50.03
CA GLY A 14 -16.47 75.09 50.79
C GLY A 14 -17.71 75.50 49.98
N GLU A 15 -17.67 75.50 48.64
CA GLU A 15 -18.82 75.83 47.79
C GLU A 15 -19.73 74.61 47.51
N LEU A 16 -21.03 74.73 47.77
CA LEU A 16 -22.01 73.67 47.54
C LEU A 16 -22.26 73.43 46.03
N ILE A 17 -22.40 72.17 45.63
CA ILE A 17 -22.73 71.76 44.25
C ILE A 17 -24.19 72.08 43.96
N LEU A 18 -24.50 72.68 42.79
CA LEU A 18 -25.88 72.89 42.35
C LEU A 18 -26.48 71.54 41.94
N ALA A 19 -27.74 71.28 42.32
CA ALA A 19 -28.38 69.99 42.07
C ALA A 19 -28.43 69.58 40.58
N SER A 20 -28.49 70.53 39.65
CA SER A 20 -28.46 70.27 38.20
C SER A 20 -27.14 69.65 37.74
N ASN A 21 -26.01 70.21 38.18
CA ASN A 21 -24.68 69.73 37.78
C ASN A 21 -24.39 68.34 38.36
N TRP A 22 -24.95 68.06 39.54
CA TRP A 22 -24.92 66.70 40.10
C TRP A 22 -25.72 65.72 39.23
N ASN A 23 -26.89 66.10 38.75
CA ASN A 23 -27.71 65.24 37.89
C ASN A 23 -27.07 65.00 36.52
N ASP A 24 -26.42 66.00 35.93
CA ASP A 24 -25.72 65.86 34.64
C ASP A 24 -24.47 64.98 34.76
N LEU A 25 -23.73 65.11 35.87
CA LEU A 25 -22.63 64.20 36.22
C LEU A 25 -23.12 62.76 36.28
N VAL A 26 -24.20 62.54 37.04
CA VAL A 26 -24.79 61.22 37.22
C VAL A 26 -25.24 60.66 35.87
N ALA A 27 -25.92 61.44 35.03
CA ALA A 27 -26.37 61.00 33.70
C ALA A 27 -25.21 60.66 32.74
N ALA A 28 -24.12 61.43 32.74
CA ALA A 28 -22.96 61.15 31.91
C ALA A 28 -22.18 59.90 32.39
N VAL A 29 -22.07 59.72 33.71
CA VAL A 29 -21.50 58.50 34.30
C VAL A 29 -22.39 57.29 33.98
N GLU A 30 -23.72 57.43 34.05
CA GLU A 30 -24.68 56.39 33.64
C GLU A 30 -24.55 56.05 32.15
N ALA A 31 -24.39 57.02 31.26
CA ALA A 31 -24.22 56.78 29.82
C ALA A 31 -22.92 56.05 29.49
N ILE A 32 -21.79 56.45 30.08
CA ILE A 32 -20.51 55.74 29.93
C ILE A 32 -20.61 54.32 30.50
N GLN A 33 -21.31 54.16 31.63
CA GLN A 33 -21.55 52.86 32.22
C GLN A 33 -22.36 51.96 31.26
N VAL A 34 -23.36 52.49 30.56
CA VAL A 34 -24.16 51.75 29.58
C VAL A 34 -23.35 51.39 28.34
N GLU A 35 -22.56 52.32 27.77
CA GLU A 35 -21.75 52.07 26.58
C GLU A 35 -20.63 51.06 26.88
N LEU A 36 -19.94 51.21 28.00
CA LEU A 36 -18.92 50.24 28.43
C LEU A 36 -19.54 48.86 28.67
N ALA A 37 -20.73 48.80 29.28
CA ALA A 37 -21.45 47.54 29.45
C ALA A 37 -21.80 46.89 28.10
N GLN A 38 -22.18 47.70 27.10
CA GLN A 38 -22.48 47.20 25.75
C GLN A 38 -21.23 46.69 25.03
N GLN A 39 -20.11 47.44 25.04
CA GLN A 39 -18.85 46.99 24.43
C GLN A 39 -18.31 45.71 25.09
N ILE A 40 -18.42 45.60 26.42
CA ILE A 40 -18.06 44.38 27.15
C ILE A 40 -18.99 43.22 26.74
N ALA A 41 -20.28 43.48 26.55
CA ALA A 41 -21.23 42.47 26.09
C ALA A 41 -20.91 42.00 24.67
N ASP A 42 -20.58 42.91 23.75
CA ASP A 42 -20.27 42.59 22.35
C ASP A 42 -18.96 41.81 22.22
N LEU A 43 -17.90 42.26 22.89
CA LEU A 43 -16.64 41.51 22.97
C LEU A 43 -16.85 40.13 23.61
N GLY A 44 -17.69 40.07 24.65
CA GLY A 44 -18.08 38.81 25.28
C GLY A 44 -18.80 37.86 24.31
N ASN A 45 -19.62 38.38 23.39
CA ASN A 45 -20.33 37.60 22.39
C ASN A 45 -19.39 37.15 21.26
N GLU A 46 -18.50 38.01 20.79
CA GLU A 46 -17.50 37.67 19.77
C GLU A 46 -16.52 36.61 20.28
N LEU A 47 -16.02 36.77 21.50
CA LEU A 47 -15.15 35.77 22.14
C LEU A 47 -15.86 34.42 22.30
N ARG A 48 -17.15 34.42 22.70
CA ARG A 48 -17.95 33.20 22.79
C ARG A 48 -18.16 32.55 21.41
N ALA A 49 -18.41 33.34 20.38
CA ALA A 49 -18.57 32.85 19.01
C ALA A 49 -17.26 32.24 18.49
N GLY A 50 -16.13 32.93 18.67
CA GLY A 50 -14.80 32.43 18.32
C GLY A 50 -14.44 31.15 19.07
N LEU A 51 -14.71 31.09 20.38
CA LEU A 51 -14.49 29.88 21.17
C LEU A 51 -15.37 28.72 20.68
N THR A 52 -16.62 28.99 20.31
CA THR A 52 -17.54 27.98 19.76
C THR A 52 -17.03 27.44 18.42
N GLN A 53 -16.50 28.31 17.54
CA GLN A 53 -15.92 27.89 16.27
C GLN A 53 -14.66 27.03 16.46
N VAL A 54 -13.74 27.44 17.34
CA VAL A 54 -12.54 26.64 17.65
C VAL A 54 -12.93 25.27 18.23
N GLN A 55 -13.95 25.20 19.08
CA GLN A 55 -14.48 23.93 19.58
C GLN A 55 -15.02 23.04 18.45
N ALA A 56 -15.72 23.62 17.47
CA ALA A 56 -16.21 22.90 16.30
C ALA A 56 -15.05 22.37 15.43
N ASP A 57 -14.04 23.20 15.15
CA ASP A 57 -12.88 22.83 14.35
C ASP A 57 -12.06 21.69 15.02
N VAL A 58 -11.87 21.77 16.34
CA VAL A 58 -11.22 20.70 17.12
C VAL A 58 -12.00 19.39 17.03
N ALA A 59 -13.33 19.45 17.12
CA ALA A 59 -14.18 18.26 16.99
C ALA A 59 -14.07 17.64 15.58
N THR A 60 -14.02 18.46 14.52
CA THR A 60 -13.80 18.00 13.15
C THR A 60 -12.43 17.35 12.96
N LEU A 61 -11.37 17.95 13.52
CA LEU A 61 -10.03 17.40 13.45
C LEU A 61 -9.94 16.06 14.18
N GLN A 62 -10.54 15.94 15.37
CA GLN A 62 -10.63 14.68 16.11
C GLN A 62 -11.33 13.59 15.28
N ALA A 63 -12.46 13.91 14.64
CA ALA A 63 -13.16 12.97 13.78
C ALA A 63 -12.31 12.52 12.58
N THR A 64 -11.54 13.44 11.98
CA THR A 64 -10.64 13.13 10.86
C THR A 64 -9.48 12.24 11.29
N VAL A 65 -8.85 12.53 12.43
CA VAL A 65 -7.77 11.70 12.98
C VAL A 65 -8.27 10.30 13.30
N SER A 66 -9.43 10.15 13.96
CA SER A 66 -10.02 8.83 14.21
C SER A 66 -10.38 8.08 12.93
N GLY A 67 -10.86 8.78 11.89
CA GLY A 67 -11.10 8.20 10.57
C GLY A 67 -9.81 7.71 9.89
N LEU A 68 -8.72 8.47 10.01
CA LEU A 68 -7.41 8.08 9.51
C LEU A 68 -6.85 6.87 10.28
N GLU A 69 -6.96 6.86 11.61
CA GLU A 69 -6.54 5.73 12.45
C GLU A 69 -7.29 4.44 12.08
N ALA A 70 -8.61 4.53 11.83
CA ALA A 70 -9.40 3.39 11.37
C ALA A 70 -8.93 2.88 10.00
N THR A 71 -8.56 3.78 9.08
CA THR A 71 -8.04 3.42 7.77
C THR A 71 -6.65 2.78 7.86
N VAL A 72 -5.77 3.36 8.67
CA VAL A 72 -4.41 2.84 8.91
C VAL A 72 -4.45 1.47 9.61
N ALA A 73 -5.42 1.24 10.51
CA ALA A 73 -5.59 -0.06 11.17
C ALA A 73 -5.83 -1.21 10.18
N VAL A 74 -6.52 -0.96 9.06
CA VAL A 74 -6.73 -1.95 7.99
C VAL A 74 -5.44 -2.24 7.23
N VAL A 75 -4.59 -1.22 7.01
CA VAL A 75 -3.28 -1.42 6.37
C VAL A 75 -2.31 -2.14 7.30
N ARG A 76 -2.33 -1.84 8.61
CA ARG A 76 -1.50 -2.51 9.62
C ARG A 76 -1.82 -3.99 9.81
N GLN A 77 -2.99 -4.42 9.36
CA GLN A 77 -3.37 -5.82 9.31
C GLN A 77 -2.66 -6.60 8.19
N GLN A 78 -1.98 -5.92 7.25
CA GLN A 78 -1.15 -6.54 6.23
C GLN A 78 0.16 -7.06 6.85
N HIS A 79 0.67 -8.15 6.30
CA HIS A 79 1.96 -8.72 6.63
C HIS A 79 3.01 -8.29 5.60
N ARG A 80 4.26 -8.20 6.05
CA ARG A 80 5.39 -8.18 5.12
C ARG A 80 5.97 -9.58 5.05
N VAL A 81 6.14 -10.08 3.83
CA VAL A 81 6.75 -11.40 3.57
C VAL A 81 8.07 -11.17 2.87
N ASN A 82 9.14 -11.77 3.38
CA ASN A 82 10.44 -11.80 2.73
C ASN A 82 10.77 -13.24 2.34
N LEU A 83 10.95 -13.50 1.04
CA LEU A 83 11.28 -14.81 0.51
C LEU A 83 12.77 -14.87 0.16
N SER A 84 13.45 -15.90 0.65
CA SER A 84 14.87 -16.14 0.39
C SER A 84 15.17 -17.62 0.19
N THR A 85 16.33 -17.90 -0.39
CA THR A 85 16.90 -19.24 -0.53
C THR A 85 18.42 -19.16 -0.33
N GLU A 86 19.08 -20.28 -0.06
CA GLU A 86 20.53 -20.31 0.20
C GLU A 86 21.36 -19.93 -1.03
N ARG A 87 20.93 -20.36 -2.23
CA ARG A 87 21.61 -20.12 -3.49
C ARG A 87 20.60 -19.79 -4.59
N VAL A 88 21.00 -19.04 -5.60
CA VAL A 88 20.12 -18.73 -6.75
C VAL A 88 20.21 -19.81 -7.83
N ASN A 89 21.32 -20.56 -7.87
CA ASN A 89 21.59 -21.58 -8.86
C ASN A 89 21.85 -22.93 -8.19
N TYR A 90 21.23 -23.97 -8.73
CA TYR A 90 21.31 -25.36 -8.29
C TYR A 90 21.58 -26.27 -9.48
N ALA A 91 22.31 -27.36 -9.29
CA ALA A 91 22.39 -28.45 -10.25
C ALA A 91 21.08 -29.24 -10.22
N LEU A 92 20.65 -29.74 -11.38
CA LEU A 92 19.44 -30.57 -11.44
C LEU A 92 19.57 -31.81 -10.54
N GLY A 93 18.63 -32.00 -9.61
CA GLY A 93 18.68 -33.04 -8.58
C GLY A 93 19.09 -32.55 -7.20
N GLU A 94 19.63 -31.33 -7.08
CA GLU A 94 19.73 -30.66 -5.78
C GLU A 94 18.34 -30.19 -5.29
N ILE A 95 18.23 -29.99 -3.97
CA ILE A 95 17.03 -29.47 -3.32
C ILE A 95 17.28 -28.02 -2.90
N ALA A 96 16.42 -27.11 -3.33
CA ALA A 96 16.47 -25.70 -2.94
C ALA A 96 15.54 -25.45 -1.74
N THR A 97 16.12 -25.13 -0.58
CA THR A 97 15.34 -24.71 0.59
C THR A 97 14.90 -23.27 0.44
N LEU A 98 13.60 -23.04 0.49
CA LEU A 98 12.94 -21.75 0.41
C LEU A 98 12.47 -21.35 1.81
N THR A 99 12.81 -20.13 2.21
CA THR A 99 12.44 -19.57 3.53
C THR A 99 11.64 -18.31 3.33
N ALA A 100 10.39 -18.31 3.82
CA ALA A 100 9.53 -17.15 3.90
C ALA A 100 9.49 -16.64 5.35
N GLN A 101 9.99 -15.43 5.58
CA GLN A 101 9.86 -14.74 6.86
C GLN A 101 8.66 -13.80 6.80
N VAL A 102 7.72 -13.97 7.72
CA VAL A 102 6.52 -13.13 7.88
C VAL A 102 6.72 -12.21 9.08
N THR A 103 6.51 -10.93 8.87
CA THR A 103 6.53 -9.87 9.89
C THR A 103 5.27 -9.04 9.80
N ASP A 104 5.06 -8.13 10.76
CA ASP A 104 4.06 -7.08 10.59
C ASP A 104 4.44 -6.15 9.41
N PHE A 105 3.53 -5.23 9.08
CA PHE A 105 3.74 -4.26 8.01
C PHE A 105 4.98 -3.36 8.23
N GLU A 106 5.32 -3.08 9.49
CA GLU A 106 6.46 -2.23 9.88
C GLU A 106 7.79 -3.00 9.91
N GLY A 107 7.76 -4.33 9.78
CA GLY A 107 8.93 -5.22 9.78
C GLY A 107 9.26 -5.83 11.13
N ASN A 108 8.41 -5.67 12.15
CA ASN A 108 8.63 -6.26 13.47
C ASN A 108 8.14 -7.72 13.53
N PRO A 109 8.73 -8.55 14.41
CA PRO A 109 8.25 -9.91 14.63
C PRO A 109 6.79 -9.94 15.09
N LEU A 110 6.01 -10.87 14.54
CA LEU A 110 4.63 -11.11 14.96
C LEU A 110 4.60 -11.80 16.33
N ASN A 111 3.56 -11.53 17.13
CA ASN A 111 3.29 -12.31 18.33
C ASN A 111 2.61 -13.64 17.96
N LEU A 112 3.40 -14.71 17.86
CA LEU A 112 2.97 -16.03 17.37
C LEU A 112 2.99 -17.10 18.48
N ALA A 113 2.77 -16.68 19.73
CA ALA A 113 2.73 -17.55 20.89
C ALA A 113 1.59 -18.58 20.81
N ASP A 114 0.42 -18.15 20.35
CA ASP A 114 -0.69 -19.04 20.04
C ASP A 114 -0.47 -19.67 18.67
N GLU A 115 -0.43 -21.01 18.64
CA GLU A 115 -0.23 -21.76 17.41
C GLU A 115 -1.43 -21.61 16.48
N ALA A 116 -2.66 -21.54 17.01
CA ALA A 116 -3.89 -21.50 16.21
C ALA A 116 -3.96 -20.26 15.30
N SER A 117 -3.47 -19.12 15.79
CA SER A 117 -3.43 -17.83 15.08
C SER A 117 -2.21 -17.62 14.19
N ARG A 118 -1.31 -18.61 14.06
CA ARG A 118 -0.16 -18.49 13.17
C ARG A 118 -0.59 -18.47 11.70
N PRO A 119 -0.14 -17.46 10.91
CA PRO A 119 -0.48 -17.38 9.51
C PRO A 119 0.08 -18.55 8.70
N TRP A 120 -0.54 -18.78 7.55
CA TRP A 120 -0.09 -19.72 6.55
C TRP A 120 0.61 -18.97 5.41
N VAL A 121 1.56 -19.61 4.77
CA VAL A 121 2.25 -19.10 3.59
C VAL A 121 2.07 -20.09 2.47
N ASP A 122 1.41 -19.66 1.40
CA ASP A 122 1.29 -20.45 0.18
C ASP A 122 2.51 -20.19 -0.69
N PHE A 123 3.24 -21.25 -1.00
CA PHE A 123 4.27 -21.26 -2.01
C PHE A 123 3.65 -21.76 -3.31
N VAL A 124 3.94 -21.09 -4.41
CA VAL A 124 3.51 -21.48 -5.76
C VAL A 124 4.73 -21.37 -6.68
N THR A 125 4.98 -22.40 -7.50
CA THR A 125 6.09 -22.38 -8.46
C THR A 125 5.63 -22.58 -9.90
N ALA A 126 6.29 -21.87 -10.82
CA ALA A 126 6.09 -22.04 -12.26
C ALA A 126 6.79 -23.31 -12.82
N TRP A 127 7.84 -23.79 -12.14
CA TRP A 127 8.61 -24.98 -12.51
C TRP A 127 9.10 -25.72 -11.26
N GLY A 128 9.21 -27.04 -11.32
CA GLY A 128 9.56 -27.87 -10.17
C GLY A 128 8.36 -28.28 -9.30
N GLN A 129 8.65 -29.06 -8.26
CA GLN A 129 7.71 -29.49 -7.23
C GLN A 129 8.10 -28.88 -5.88
N LEU A 130 7.10 -28.55 -5.07
CA LEU A 130 7.22 -27.98 -3.74
C LEU A 130 6.75 -28.98 -2.69
N LYS A 131 7.46 -29.03 -1.56
CA LYS A 131 7.05 -29.76 -0.35
C LYS A 131 7.31 -28.93 0.90
N PRO A 132 6.61 -29.19 2.02
CA PRO A 132 6.98 -28.60 3.30
C PRO A 132 8.39 -29.06 3.69
N ALA A 133 9.22 -28.15 4.20
CA ALA A 133 10.52 -28.54 4.73
C ALA A 133 10.34 -29.40 6.01
N SER A 134 11.34 -30.23 6.32
CA SER A 134 11.31 -31.06 7.53
C SER A 134 11.12 -30.19 8.79
N GLY A 135 10.20 -30.60 9.66
CA GLY A 135 9.84 -29.85 10.87
C GLY A 135 8.76 -28.77 10.68
N PHE A 136 8.27 -28.55 9.46
CA PHE A 136 7.15 -27.63 9.20
C PHE A 136 5.87 -28.38 8.88
N VAL A 137 4.75 -27.84 9.36
CA VAL A 137 3.40 -28.33 9.03
C VAL A 137 2.98 -27.70 7.71
N GLY A 138 2.61 -28.52 6.74
CA GLY A 138 2.13 -28.02 5.46
C GLY A 138 1.15 -28.95 4.74
N ILE A 139 0.51 -28.38 3.72
CA ILE A 139 -0.51 -29.02 2.90
C ILE A 139 -0.07 -28.87 1.45
N THR A 140 0.26 -29.98 0.82
CA THR A 140 0.72 -30.01 -0.58
C THR A 140 -0.48 -29.95 -1.51
N GLY A 141 -0.42 -29.07 -2.51
CA GLY A 141 -1.41 -28.99 -3.57
C GLY A 141 -1.29 -30.14 -4.58
N GLU A 142 -2.25 -30.21 -5.49
CA GLU A 142 -2.26 -31.21 -6.54
C GLU A 142 -1.00 -31.06 -7.44
N GLN A 143 -0.34 -32.19 -7.75
CA GLN A 143 0.91 -32.24 -8.54
C GLN A 143 2.13 -31.52 -7.93
N GLY A 144 2.05 -31.06 -6.67
CA GLY A 144 3.18 -30.43 -5.98
C GLY A 144 3.57 -29.06 -6.53
N ARG A 145 2.73 -28.38 -7.31
CA ARG A 145 3.02 -27.00 -7.80
C ARG A 145 2.80 -25.92 -6.76
N SER A 146 2.09 -26.25 -5.70
CA SER A 146 1.87 -25.39 -4.56
C SER A 146 1.97 -26.16 -3.26
N VAL A 147 2.34 -25.46 -2.20
CA VAL A 147 2.30 -25.97 -0.83
C VAL A 147 1.96 -24.83 0.11
N ALA A 148 0.98 -25.04 0.99
CA ALA A 148 0.69 -24.13 2.08
C ALA A 148 1.50 -24.57 3.30
N VAL A 149 2.31 -23.70 3.89
CA VAL A 149 3.14 -24.01 5.06
C VAL A 149 2.81 -23.05 6.19
N ARG A 150 2.54 -23.58 7.38
CA ARG A 150 2.27 -22.75 8.56
C ARG A 150 3.55 -22.14 9.09
N VAL A 151 3.52 -20.86 9.48
CA VAL A 151 4.68 -20.25 10.12
C VAL A 151 4.93 -20.86 11.50
N ASN A 152 6.20 -20.93 11.90
CA ASN A 152 6.61 -21.30 13.25
C ASN A 152 6.55 -20.09 14.22
N ALA A 153 6.99 -20.26 15.46
CA ALA A 153 6.97 -19.21 16.48
C ALA A 153 7.86 -17.99 16.15
N GLN A 154 8.82 -18.15 15.23
CA GLN A 154 9.71 -17.10 14.75
C GLN A 154 9.14 -16.36 13.52
N GLY A 155 7.96 -16.74 13.04
CA GLY A 155 7.37 -16.18 11.83
C GLY A 155 7.98 -16.72 10.54
N ILE A 156 8.66 -17.86 10.60
CA ILE A 156 9.28 -18.50 9.44
C ILE A 156 8.36 -19.60 8.92
N ALA A 157 8.20 -19.69 7.61
CA ALA A 157 7.70 -20.88 6.90
C ALA A 157 8.76 -21.36 5.91
N GLN A 158 8.98 -22.68 5.82
CA GLN A 158 9.95 -23.25 4.90
C GLN A 158 9.35 -24.32 4.00
N ALA A 159 9.71 -24.26 2.73
CA ALA A 159 9.37 -25.24 1.71
C ALA A 159 10.64 -25.66 0.97
N THR A 160 10.67 -26.88 0.45
CA THR A 160 11.71 -27.36 -0.46
C THR A 160 11.21 -27.32 -1.88
N LEU A 161 12.04 -26.83 -2.80
CA LEU A 161 11.81 -26.83 -4.24
C LEU A 161 12.77 -27.81 -4.90
N ARG A 162 12.20 -28.69 -5.72
CA ARG A 162 12.91 -29.79 -6.39
C ARG A 162 12.45 -29.93 -7.84
N THR A 163 13.13 -30.76 -8.62
CA THR A 163 12.79 -30.99 -10.03
C THR A 163 11.41 -31.64 -10.18
N GLU A 164 10.67 -31.25 -11.21
CA GLU A 164 9.34 -31.80 -11.53
C GLU A 164 9.38 -33.08 -12.35
N ILE A 165 10.57 -33.45 -12.82
CA ILE A 165 10.74 -34.37 -13.96
C ILE A 165 10.53 -35.83 -13.53
N ILE A 166 10.40 -36.10 -12.23
CA ILE A 166 10.26 -37.45 -11.70
C ILE A 166 8.96 -37.54 -10.90
N VAL A 167 8.10 -38.43 -11.35
CA VAL A 167 6.85 -38.82 -10.68
C VAL A 167 7.16 -40.04 -9.82
N ASP A 168 6.58 -40.12 -8.62
CA ASP A 168 6.72 -41.23 -7.67
C ASP A 168 8.11 -41.44 -7.03
N PHE A 169 8.88 -40.37 -6.83
CA PHE A 169 10.13 -40.40 -6.08
C PHE A 169 9.89 -40.17 -4.58
N SER A 170 10.48 -41.03 -3.72
CA SER A 170 10.42 -40.86 -2.27
C SER A 170 11.36 -39.75 -1.80
N ASP A 171 11.10 -39.19 -0.61
CA ASP A 171 12.00 -38.17 -0.03
C ASP A 171 13.41 -38.73 0.21
N GLU A 172 13.51 -39.99 0.62
CA GLU A 172 14.78 -40.69 0.85
C GLU A 172 15.59 -40.82 -0.44
N ASP A 173 14.92 -41.13 -1.56
CA ASP A 173 15.57 -41.20 -2.86
C ASP A 173 16.10 -39.82 -3.31
N GLU A 174 15.36 -38.74 -3.04
CA GLU A 174 15.79 -37.38 -3.36
C GLU A 174 17.00 -36.94 -2.57
N PHE A 175 17.02 -37.22 -1.26
CA PHE A 175 18.19 -36.96 -0.44
C PHE A 175 19.38 -37.77 -0.92
N SER A 176 19.19 -39.04 -1.29
CA SER A 176 20.27 -39.86 -1.85
C SER A 176 20.82 -39.31 -3.17
N VAL A 177 19.97 -38.76 -4.04
CA VAL A 177 20.43 -38.09 -5.27
C VAL A 177 21.17 -36.80 -4.94
N ALA A 178 20.63 -35.96 -4.06
CA ALA A 178 21.27 -34.72 -3.65
C ALA A 178 22.65 -34.99 -3.02
N ASP A 179 22.76 -36.02 -2.18
CA ASP A 179 24.01 -36.48 -1.58
C ASP A 179 25.03 -36.92 -2.64
N ALA A 180 24.61 -37.68 -3.66
CA ALA A 180 25.47 -38.05 -4.78
C ALA A 180 26.03 -36.81 -5.52
N LEU A 181 25.27 -35.73 -5.62
CA LEU A 181 25.74 -34.47 -6.23
C LEU A 181 26.73 -33.70 -5.35
N THR A 182 26.81 -34.01 -4.05
CA THR A 182 27.83 -33.47 -3.15
C THR A 182 29.16 -34.22 -3.21
N ALA A 183 29.20 -35.38 -3.88
CA ALA A 183 30.42 -36.17 -4.02
C ALA A 183 31.55 -35.34 -4.67
N VAL A 184 32.76 -35.47 -4.11
CA VAL A 184 33.93 -34.71 -4.55
C VAL A 184 34.48 -35.29 -5.84
N VAL A 185 34.64 -34.45 -6.87
CA VAL A 185 35.20 -34.88 -8.14
C VAL A 185 36.70 -35.15 -7.97
N PRO A 186 37.21 -36.33 -8.37
CA PRO A 186 38.63 -36.69 -8.21
C PRO A 186 39.57 -35.59 -8.72
N ASN A 187 40.61 -35.28 -7.95
CA ASN A 187 41.64 -34.28 -8.27
C ASN A 187 41.18 -32.80 -8.33
N THR A 188 39.95 -32.47 -7.92
CA THR A 188 39.45 -31.08 -7.93
C THR A 188 39.17 -30.49 -6.54
N ASN A 189 38.95 -31.33 -5.51
CA ASN A 189 38.47 -30.92 -4.18
C ASN A 189 37.15 -30.12 -4.18
N ILE A 190 36.36 -30.20 -5.26
CA ILE A 190 35.07 -29.52 -5.41
C ILE A 190 33.98 -30.57 -5.62
N SER A 191 32.78 -30.35 -5.08
CA SER A 191 31.65 -31.24 -5.32
C SER A 191 31.21 -31.22 -6.77
N PHE A 192 30.58 -32.30 -7.24
CA PHE A 192 30.01 -32.37 -8.58
C PHE A 192 29.09 -31.18 -8.88
N ALA A 193 28.11 -30.91 -8.01
CA ALA A 193 27.17 -29.81 -8.18
C ALA A 193 27.88 -28.46 -8.32
N GLN A 194 28.83 -28.16 -7.44
CA GLN A 194 29.55 -26.90 -7.47
C GLN A 194 30.38 -26.75 -8.75
N LEU A 195 31.02 -27.83 -9.20
CA LEU A 195 31.82 -27.82 -10.42
C LEU A 195 30.94 -27.59 -11.67
N VAL A 196 29.78 -28.25 -11.76
CA VAL A 196 28.80 -28.02 -12.86
C VAL A 196 28.30 -26.58 -12.87
N LEU A 197 28.05 -25.99 -11.70
CA LEU A 197 27.62 -24.61 -11.57
C LEU A 197 28.73 -23.60 -11.94
N GLN A 198 29.99 -23.92 -11.65
CA GLN A 198 31.16 -23.07 -11.97
C GLN A 198 31.60 -23.18 -13.43
N ALA A 199 31.36 -24.32 -14.09
CA ALA A 199 31.73 -24.53 -15.48
C ALA A 199 30.89 -23.63 -16.41
N ASN A 200 31.55 -22.95 -17.35
CA ASN A 200 30.87 -22.07 -18.30
C ASN A 200 30.10 -22.86 -19.37
N THR A 201 30.56 -24.07 -19.67
CA THR A 201 29.99 -24.95 -20.70
C THR A 201 29.99 -26.40 -20.24
N PRO A 202 29.12 -27.27 -20.80
CA PRO A 202 29.12 -28.69 -20.47
C PRO A 202 30.44 -29.41 -20.80
N VAL A 203 31.09 -29.03 -21.91
CA VAL A 203 32.39 -29.59 -22.31
C VAL A 203 33.49 -29.30 -21.29
N GLN A 204 33.44 -28.11 -20.67
CA GLN A 204 34.37 -27.78 -19.59
C GLN A 204 34.14 -28.66 -18.35
N ALA A 205 32.88 -28.92 -17.98
CA ALA A 205 32.55 -29.82 -16.87
C ALA A 205 33.01 -31.27 -17.15
N GLN A 206 32.81 -31.76 -18.38
CA GLN A 206 33.34 -33.05 -18.83
C GLN A 206 34.87 -33.11 -18.68
N ALA A 207 35.59 -32.10 -19.21
CA ALA A 207 37.05 -32.07 -19.20
C ALA A 207 37.64 -32.05 -17.78
N SER A 208 36.90 -31.57 -16.79
CA SER A 208 37.28 -31.61 -15.38
C SER A 208 36.95 -32.93 -14.65
N GLY A 209 36.41 -33.93 -15.35
CA GLY A 209 36.13 -35.26 -14.81
C GLY A 209 34.81 -35.39 -14.05
N ALA A 210 33.96 -34.35 -14.03
CA ALA A 210 32.70 -34.39 -13.29
C ALA A 210 31.73 -35.43 -13.86
N PHE A 211 31.65 -35.55 -15.18
CA PHE A 211 30.76 -36.51 -15.84
C PHE A 211 31.20 -37.96 -15.61
N ALA A 212 32.50 -38.23 -15.61
CA ALA A 212 33.03 -39.55 -15.28
C ALA A 212 32.62 -40.04 -13.88
N LEU A 213 32.53 -39.13 -12.89
CA LEU A 213 32.03 -39.46 -11.55
C LEU A 213 30.56 -39.91 -11.59
N MET A 214 29.71 -39.19 -12.32
CA MET A 214 28.29 -39.55 -12.46
C MET A 214 28.10 -40.84 -13.25
N SER A 215 28.96 -41.12 -14.23
CA SER A 215 28.98 -42.39 -14.94
C SER A 215 29.29 -43.57 -14.00
N GLN A 216 30.25 -43.40 -13.09
CA GLN A 216 30.55 -44.40 -12.05
C GLN A 216 29.36 -44.61 -11.10
N GLU A 217 28.72 -43.52 -10.66
CA GLU A 217 27.57 -43.59 -9.76
C GLU A 217 26.37 -44.30 -10.42
N TYR A 218 26.14 -44.06 -11.71
CA TYR A 218 25.10 -44.77 -12.46
C TYR A 218 25.41 -46.26 -12.63
N ASP A 219 26.68 -46.61 -12.85
CA ASP A 219 27.11 -47.99 -13.08
C ASP A 219 27.16 -48.87 -11.82
N VAL A 220 26.96 -48.29 -10.63
CA VAL A 220 26.82 -49.04 -9.38
C VAL A 220 25.76 -50.15 -9.55
N THR A 221 26.12 -51.36 -9.13
CA THR A 221 25.24 -52.54 -9.25
C THR A 221 24.00 -52.40 -8.38
N GLY A 222 22.83 -52.80 -8.91
CA GLY A 222 21.55 -52.69 -8.22
C GLY A 222 20.72 -51.48 -8.66
N ASP A 223 19.55 -51.33 -8.05
CA ASP A 223 18.61 -50.25 -8.34
C ASP A 223 18.83 -49.07 -7.38
N THR A 224 19.75 -48.17 -7.74
CA THR A 224 20.09 -46.99 -6.91
C THR A 224 19.12 -45.84 -7.17
N ALA A 225 18.94 -44.96 -6.18
CA ALA A 225 18.13 -43.75 -6.34
C ALA A 225 18.66 -42.89 -7.52
N PHE A 226 19.97 -42.73 -7.63
CA PHE A 226 20.60 -42.02 -8.75
C PHE A 226 20.25 -42.62 -10.12
N LYS A 227 20.30 -43.95 -10.25
CA LYS A 227 19.93 -44.64 -11.49
C LYS A 227 18.45 -44.43 -11.84
N ARG A 228 17.55 -44.58 -10.88
CA ARG A 228 16.11 -44.29 -11.05
C ARG A 228 15.87 -42.83 -11.43
N PHE A 229 16.63 -41.90 -10.86
CA PHE A 229 16.55 -40.48 -11.14
C PHE A 229 16.94 -40.17 -12.60
N ALA A 230 18.10 -40.66 -13.05
CA ALA A 230 18.57 -40.47 -14.42
C ALA A 230 17.63 -41.15 -15.45
N ASP A 231 17.19 -42.38 -15.19
CA ASP A 231 16.25 -43.10 -16.06
C ASP A 231 14.87 -42.45 -16.09
N GLY A 232 14.39 -41.94 -14.95
CA GLY A 232 13.15 -41.16 -14.85
C GLY A 232 13.23 -39.88 -15.68
N TYR A 233 14.35 -39.16 -15.59
CA TYR A 233 14.60 -37.99 -16.44
C TYR A 233 14.58 -38.34 -17.93
N TYR A 234 15.20 -39.45 -18.31
CA TYR A 234 15.18 -39.95 -19.68
C TYR A 234 13.76 -40.28 -20.19
N LYS A 235 12.96 -40.97 -19.38
CA LYS A 235 11.56 -41.30 -19.71
C LYS A 235 10.70 -40.06 -19.90
N THR A 236 10.83 -39.07 -19.02
CA THR A 236 10.00 -37.86 -19.08
C THR A 236 10.40 -36.94 -20.23
N SER A 237 11.65 -37.01 -20.71
CA SER A 237 12.13 -36.09 -21.75
C SER A 237 13.16 -36.70 -22.72
N PRO A 238 12.79 -37.73 -23.50
CA PRO A 238 13.72 -38.45 -24.37
C PRO A 238 14.27 -37.58 -25.51
N ASN A 239 13.49 -36.59 -25.98
CA ASN A 239 13.90 -35.64 -27.02
C ASN A 239 15.10 -34.77 -26.62
N ILE A 240 15.39 -34.65 -25.32
CA ILE A 240 16.55 -33.92 -24.82
C ILE A 240 17.85 -34.58 -25.27
N PHE A 241 17.84 -35.91 -25.40
CA PHE A 241 19.00 -36.75 -25.65
C PHE A 241 19.29 -36.99 -27.14
N VAL A 242 18.39 -36.54 -28.01
CA VAL A 242 18.55 -36.65 -29.48
C VAL A 242 19.15 -35.37 -30.06
N LYS A 243 19.16 -34.27 -29.30
CA LYS A 243 19.70 -32.99 -29.76
C LYS A 243 21.18 -32.89 -29.37
N PRO A 244 22.07 -32.57 -30.32
CA PRO A 244 23.49 -32.45 -30.01
C PRO A 244 23.71 -31.40 -28.92
N VAL A 245 24.62 -31.69 -27.99
CA VAL A 245 24.99 -30.76 -26.92
C VAL A 245 25.42 -29.43 -27.52
N THR A 246 24.58 -28.43 -27.32
CA THR A 246 24.95 -27.04 -27.59
C THR A 246 26.02 -26.65 -26.59
N GLY A 247 27.02 -25.85 -26.97
CA GLY A 247 28.07 -25.36 -26.06
C GLY A 247 27.57 -24.44 -24.92
N ARG A 248 26.28 -24.46 -24.59
CA ARG A 248 25.61 -23.72 -23.52
C ARG A 248 24.83 -24.69 -22.65
N TRP A 249 24.78 -24.40 -21.36
CA TRP A 249 23.91 -25.10 -20.42
C TRP A 249 22.45 -24.86 -20.76
N ARG A 250 21.62 -25.87 -20.52
CA ARG A 250 20.18 -25.69 -20.42
C ARG A 250 19.84 -25.38 -18.97
N GLU A 251 19.04 -24.35 -18.78
CA GLU A 251 18.66 -23.86 -17.46
C GLU A 251 17.14 -23.85 -17.34
N TYR A 252 16.64 -24.35 -16.21
CA TYR A 252 15.25 -24.35 -15.84
C TYR A 252 15.02 -23.27 -14.79
N HIS A 253 14.23 -22.25 -15.14
CA HIS A 253 13.95 -21.14 -14.25
C HIS A 253 12.63 -21.40 -13.49
N ALA A 254 12.73 -21.61 -12.19
CA ALA A 254 11.61 -21.70 -11.28
C ALA A 254 11.32 -20.32 -10.69
N THR A 255 10.24 -19.68 -11.13
CA THR A 255 9.70 -18.51 -10.44
C THR A 255 8.84 -19.00 -9.29
N VAL A 256 9.22 -18.64 -8.06
CA VAL A 256 8.46 -18.95 -6.85
C VAL A 256 7.80 -17.69 -6.35
N LEU A 257 6.49 -17.76 -6.15
CA LEU A 257 5.67 -16.74 -5.52
C LEU A 257 5.22 -17.25 -4.15
N VAL A 258 5.27 -16.39 -3.14
CA VAL A 258 4.66 -16.66 -1.84
C VAL A 258 3.59 -15.65 -1.51
N MET A 259 2.54 -16.12 -0.84
CA MET A 259 1.45 -15.27 -0.30
C MET A 259 1.17 -15.66 1.14
N SER A 260 1.12 -14.68 2.05
CA SER A 260 0.71 -14.91 3.44
C SER A 260 -0.81 -14.78 3.58
N ARG A 261 -1.39 -15.71 4.33
CA ARG A 261 -2.80 -15.82 4.68
C ARG A 261 -2.95 -15.97 6.20
N ASN A 262 -4.06 -15.50 6.76
CA ASN A 262 -4.30 -15.57 8.20
C ASN A 262 -4.66 -16.97 8.67
N ASP A 263 -5.42 -17.69 7.86
CA ASP A 263 -5.86 -19.05 8.15
C ASP A 263 -5.72 -19.95 6.92
N ASN A 264 -6.07 -21.22 7.09
CA ASN A 264 -6.08 -22.21 6.04
C ASN A 264 -7.53 -22.56 5.62
N ASP A 265 -8.52 -21.75 5.99
CA ASP A 265 -9.92 -22.01 5.64
C ASP A 265 -10.17 -21.60 4.18
N PRO A 266 -10.49 -22.55 3.27
CA PRO A 266 -10.76 -22.21 1.87
C PRO A 266 -12.06 -21.39 1.69
N THR A 267 -12.90 -21.30 2.72
CA THR A 267 -14.18 -20.58 2.68
C THR A 267 -14.08 -19.15 3.20
N THR A 268 -13.00 -18.80 3.89
CA THR A 268 -12.74 -17.43 4.32
C THR A 268 -12.12 -16.65 3.16
N PRO A 269 -12.75 -15.57 2.67
CA PRO A 269 -12.14 -14.72 1.65
C PRO A 269 -10.88 -14.06 2.22
N ASP A 270 -9.72 -14.63 1.93
CA ASP A 270 -8.45 -14.07 2.37
C ASP A 270 -7.89 -13.12 1.30
N GLN A 271 -7.88 -11.83 1.63
CA GLN A 271 -7.14 -10.85 0.85
C GLN A 271 -5.68 -11.02 1.24
N GLY A 272 -4.94 -11.86 0.51
CA GLY A 272 -3.54 -12.21 0.78
C GLY A 272 -2.75 -11.02 1.32
N ARG A 273 -2.24 -11.16 2.55
CA ARG A 273 -1.80 -10.04 3.38
C ARG A 273 -0.37 -9.60 3.11
N GLY A 274 0.35 -10.31 2.26
CA GLY A 274 1.69 -9.98 1.83
C GLY A 274 2.15 -10.98 0.77
N ALA A 275 2.94 -10.51 -0.20
CA ALA A 275 3.48 -11.35 -1.24
C ALA A 275 4.96 -11.04 -1.51
N SER A 276 5.70 -12.06 -1.91
CA SER A 276 7.10 -11.93 -2.34
C SER A 276 7.39 -12.96 -3.42
N SER A 277 8.37 -12.70 -4.27
CA SER A 277 8.79 -13.66 -5.30
C SER A 277 10.31 -13.72 -5.40
N ILE A 278 10.81 -14.88 -5.78
CA ILE A 278 12.22 -15.09 -6.17
C ILE A 278 12.27 -15.97 -7.41
N GLN A 279 13.42 -15.97 -8.07
CA GLN A 279 13.70 -16.90 -9.16
C GLN A 279 14.86 -17.80 -8.75
N VAL A 280 14.66 -19.11 -8.87
CA VAL A 280 15.67 -20.14 -8.64
C VAL A 280 15.95 -20.83 -9.96
N THR A 281 17.22 -21.07 -10.28
CA THR A 281 17.62 -21.68 -11.55
C THR A 281 18.24 -23.05 -11.33
N PHE A 282 17.74 -24.05 -12.04
CA PHE A 282 18.28 -25.41 -12.06
C PHE A 282 19.03 -25.66 -13.36
N ARG A 283 20.31 -25.99 -13.29
CA ARG A 283 21.17 -26.29 -14.42
C ARG A 283 21.08 -27.77 -14.79
N ASP A 284 20.67 -28.06 -16.02
CA ASP A 284 20.60 -29.41 -16.59
C ASP A 284 21.99 -29.91 -16.95
N TRP A 285 22.49 -30.87 -16.16
CA TRP A 285 23.72 -31.57 -16.43
C TRP A 285 23.51 -32.99 -16.96
N ILE A 286 22.31 -33.56 -16.82
CA ILE A 286 22.02 -34.96 -17.20
C ILE A 286 22.08 -35.12 -18.72
N GLY A 287 21.46 -34.19 -19.46
CA GLY A 287 21.49 -34.22 -20.92
C GLY A 287 22.92 -34.22 -21.47
N PRO A 288 23.76 -33.24 -21.08
CA PRO A 288 25.16 -33.23 -21.51
C PRO A 288 26.03 -34.38 -20.99
N TRP A 289 25.84 -34.82 -19.74
CA TRP A 289 26.54 -35.98 -19.19
C TRP A 289 26.28 -37.24 -20.03
N PHE A 290 25.01 -37.48 -20.35
CA PHE A 290 24.59 -38.62 -21.14
C PHE A 290 25.26 -38.65 -22.51
N GLU A 291 25.30 -37.52 -23.23
CA GLU A 291 25.82 -37.48 -24.60
C GLU A 291 27.35 -37.39 -24.66
N LEU A 292 27.97 -36.57 -23.80
CA LEU A 292 29.40 -36.28 -23.88
C LEU A 292 30.26 -37.35 -23.21
N ASP A 293 29.76 -38.04 -22.20
CA ASP A 293 30.54 -38.99 -21.39
C ASP A 293 29.91 -40.38 -21.37
N TYR A 294 28.66 -40.50 -20.91
CA TYR A 294 28.10 -41.83 -20.64
C TYR A 294 27.86 -42.67 -21.91
N LEU A 295 27.37 -42.06 -23.00
CA LEU A 295 27.19 -42.74 -24.29
C LEU A 295 28.47 -42.84 -25.13
N ASP A 296 29.58 -42.22 -24.73
CA ASP A 296 30.85 -42.37 -25.41
C ASP A 296 31.46 -43.74 -25.09
N THR A 297 31.11 -44.73 -25.89
CA THR A 297 31.48 -46.13 -25.72
C THR A 297 32.93 -46.41 -26.17
N GLY A 298 33.87 -45.47 -25.97
CA GLY A 298 35.21 -45.44 -26.58
C GLY A 298 35.94 -46.78 -26.76
N ASN A 299 36.92 -46.84 -27.66
CA ASN A 299 37.51 -48.09 -28.20
C ASN A 299 37.84 -49.22 -27.20
N VAL A 300 38.25 -48.91 -25.97
CA VAL A 300 38.53 -49.92 -24.94
C VAL A 300 37.26 -50.68 -24.56
N PHE A 301 36.16 -49.96 -24.37
CA PHE A 301 34.86 -50.53 -24.03
C PHE A 301 34.34 -51.42 -25.16
N VAL A 302 34.38 -50.94 -26.41
CA VAL A 302 34.04 -51.76 -27.60
C VAL A 302 34.92 -53.01 -27.70
N GLY A 303 36.21 -52.90 -27.37
CA GLY A 303 37.16 -54.02 -27.42
C GLY A 303 36.76 -55.21 -26.54
N GLU A 304 36.17 -54.96 -25.37
CA GLU A 304 35.66 -56.02 -24.50
C GLU A 304 34.50 -56.79 -25.15
N TYR A 305 33.58 -56.09 -25.82
CA TYR A 305 32.49 -56.70 -26.59
C TYR A 305 33.00 -57.50 -27.77
N ILE A 306 33.98 -56.98 -28.52
CA ILE A 306 34.61 -57.70 -29.63
C ILE A 306 35.17 -59.03 -29.11
N ASN A 307 35.91 -59.02 -28.01
CA ASN A 307 36.48 -60.24 -27.43
C ASN A 307 35.41 -61.24 -26.98
N ARG A 308 34.31 -60.76 -26.39
CA ARG A 308 33.17 -61.61 -26.01
C ARG A 308 32.46 -62.19 -27.23
N PHE A 309 32.19 -61.41 -28.27
CA PHE A 309 31.56 -61.93 -29.48
C PHE A 309 32.43 -62.95 -30.21
N LYS A 310 33.76 -62.75 -30.25
CA LYS A 310 34.71 -63.72 -30.83
C LYS A 310 34.57 -65.13 -30.23
N THR A 311 34.33 -65.24 -28.92
CA THR A 311 34.18 -66.56 -28.27
C THR A 311 32.83 -67.22 -28.54
N ARG A 312 31.84 -66.45 -29.02
CA ARG A 312 30.49 -66.92 -29.33
C ARG A 312 30.31 -67.31 -30.79
N VAL A 313 31.20 -66.89 -31.70
CA VAL A 313 31.13 -67.29 -33.12
C VAL A 313 31.70 -68.68 -33.35
N ASN A 314 30.84 -69.63 -33.70
CA ASN A 314 31.23 -70.97 -34.14
C ASN A 314 31.37 -70.99 -35.67
N PRO A 315 32.57 -71.21 -36.25
CA PRO A 315 32.79 -71.13 -37.70
C PRO A 315 31.91 -72.04 -38.56
N ASN A 316 31.35 -73.11 -37.97
CA ASN A 316 30.61 -74.14 -38.70
C ASN A 316 29.09 -74.08 -38.47
N LYS A 317 28.60 -73.19 -37.59
CA LYS A 317 27.19 -73.19 -37.17
C LYS A 317 26.66 -71.77 -37.03
N TYR A 318 25.93 -71.33 -38.06
CA TYR A 318 25.27 -70.03 -38.11
C TYR A 318 24.34 -69.81 -36.91
N GLY A 319 23.38 -70.72 -36.70
CA GLY A 319 22.36 -70.57 -35.67
C GLY A 319 22.93 -70.50 -34.25
N GLU A 320 23.94 -71.31 -33.92
CA GLU A 320 24.62 -71.25 -32.62
C GLU A 320 25.37 -69.93 -32.43
N SER A 321 25.99 -69.41 -33.49
CA SER A 321 26.70 -68.12 -33.43
C SER A 321 25.74 -66.95 -33.21
N LEU A 322 24.58 -66.97 -33.87
CA LEU A 322 23.56 -65.93 -33.75
C LEU A 322 22.96 -65.91 -32.35
N VAL A 323 22.53 -67.07 -31.83
CA VAL A 323 22.00 -67.19 -30.46
C VAL A 323 23.07 -66.82 -29.42
N GLY A 324 24.32 -67.26 -29.62
CA GLY A 324 25.41 -66.93 -28.71
C GLY A 324 25.70 -65.43 -28.61
N ILE A 325 25.62 -64.69 -29.72
CA ILE A 325 25.75 -63.23 -29.72
C ILE A 325 24.53 -62.59 -29.02
N TYR A 326 23.32 -63.09 -29.26
CA TYR A 326 22.11 -62.57 -28.61
C TYR A 326 22.13 -62.73 -27.10
N ASP A 327 22.46 -63.92 -26.61
CA ASP A 327 22.55 -64.21 -25.18
C ASP A 327 23.58 -63.29 -24.51
N GLU A 328 24.74 -63.10 -25.16
CA GLU A 328 25.80 -62.22 -24.64
C GLU A 328 25.33 -60.76 -24.58
N VAL A 329 24.66 -60.25 -25.62
CA VAL A 329 24.10 -58.89 -25.62
C VAL A 329 23.05 -58.71 -24.51
N GLN A 330 22.18 -59.69 -24.32
CA GLN A 330 21.15 -59.67 -23.28
C GLN A 330 21.75 -59.78 -21.87
N GLU A 331 22.78 -60.60 -21.69
CA GLU A 331 23.48 -60.76 -20.42
C GLU A 331 24.15 -59.45 -19.99
N ILE A 332 24.81 -58.74 -20.92
CA ILE A 332 25.52 -57.49 -20.61
C ILE A 332 24.55 -56.32 -20.38
N ALA A 333 23.48 -56.24 -21.17
CA ALA A 333 22.43 -55.23 -20.97
C ALA A 333 21.54 -55.55 -19.75
N GLY A 334 21.48 -56.81 -19.34
CA GLY A 334 20.66 -57.31 -18.23
C GLY A 334 21.02 -56.64 -16.91
N GLY A 335 19.99 -56.19 -16.18
CA GLY A 335 20.16 -55.53 -14.87
C GLY A 335 20.75 -54.13 -14.91
N LYS A 336 21.00 -53.57 -16.10
CA LYS A 336 21.30 -52.15 -16.30
C LYS A 336 20.00 -51.33 -16.31
N GLY A 337 20.09 -50.06 -15.91
CA GLY A 337 19.00 -49.11 -16.13
C GLY A 337 18.82 -48.81 -17.63
N ILE A 338 17.78 -48.05 -17.99
CA ILE A 338 17.40 -47.80 -19.39
C ILE A 338 18.53 -47.13 -20.16
N ILE A 339 19.12 -46.10 -19.57
CA ILE A 339 20.27 -45.39 -20.16
C ILE A 339 21.47 -46.35 -20.31
N GLY A 340 21.70 -47.20 -19.31
CA GLY A 340 22.75 -48.23 -19.36
C GLY A 340 22.54 -49.23 -20.49
N GLN A 341 21.34 -49.78 -20.63
CA GLN A 341 21.01 -50.71 -21.72
C GLN A 341 21.24 -50.09 -23.11
N LEU A 342 20.88 -48.82 -23.28
CA LEU A 342 21.11 -48.11 -24.53
C LEU A 342 22.61 -47.99 -24.86
N ARG A 343 23.43 -47.67 -23.86
CA ARG A 343 24.91 -47.67 -23.99
C ARG A 343 25.41 -49.04 -24.41
N GLU A 344 24.97 -50.10 -23.74
CA GLU A 344 25.42 -51.47 -24.03
C GLU A 344 25.03 -51.93 -25.43
N TYR A 345 23.82 -51.61 -25.88
CA TYR A 345 23.41 -51.88 -27.25
C TYR A 345 24.20 -51.08 -28.28
N ARG A 346 24.58 -49.83 -27.98
CA ARG A 346 25.41 -49.03 -28.87
C ARG A 346 26.82 -49.60 -29.00
N ALA A 347 27.41 -49.98 -27.87
CA ALA A 347 28.71 -50.65 -27.82
C ALA A 347 28.69 -51.99 -28.57
N ALA A 348 27.66 -52.80 -28.37
CA ALA A 348 27.45 -54.05 -29.09
C ALA A 348 27.37 -53.83 -30.62
N ASN A 349 26.58 -52.85 -31.08
CA ASN A 349 26.49 -52.51 -32.49
C ASN A 349 27.83 -52.05 -33.09
N GLN A 350 28.61 -51.25 -32.35
CA GLN A 350 29.96 -50.84 -32.78
C GLN A 350 30.92 -52.04 -32.81
N ALA A 351 30.87 -52.92 -31.83
CA ALA A 351 31.69 -54.11 -31.75
C ALA A 351 31.39 -55.09 -32.89
N LEU A 352 30.12 -55.28 -33.25
CA LEU A 352 29.70 -56.08 -34.39
C LEU A 352 30.25 -55.53 -35.72
N ASN A 353 30.31 -54.20 -35.88
CA ASN A 353 30.92 -53.56 -37.06
C ASN A 353 32.44 -53.75 -37.13
N GLN A 354 33.09 -53.99 -35.99
CA GLN A 354 34.54 -54.14 -35.86
C GLN A 354 34.94 -55.60 -35.61
N LEU A 355 34.00 -56.54 -35.74
CA LEU A 355 34.23 -57.95 -35.45
C LEU A 355 35.09 -58.57 -36.55
N ASP A 356 36.39 -58.69 -36.26
CA ASP A 356 37.37 -59.33 -37.14
C ASP A 356 37.81 -60.68 -36.56
N LEU A 357 37.66 -61.75 -37.34
CA LEU A 357 37.98 -63.12 -36.96
C LEU A 357 39.16 -63.63 -37.78
N ASP A 358 40.12 -64.31 -37.14
CA ASP A 358 41.31 -64.85 -37.82
C ASP A 358 40.94 -65.84 -38.95
N ASN A 359 39.78 -66.50 -38.85
CA ASN A 359 39.19 -67.34 -39.90
C ASN A 359 37.69 -67.02 -40.02
N PRO A 360 37.31 -66.02 -40.84
CA PRO A 360 35.92 -65.59 -40.92
C PRO A 360 35.07 -66.66 -41.63
N PRO A 361 33.98 -67.14 -41.00
CA PRO A 361 33.07 -68.05 -41.68
C PRO A 361 32.37 -67.36 -42.85
N ALA A 362 31.97 -68.12 -43.87
CA ALA A 362 31.32 -67.57 -45.07
C ALA A 362 30.04 -66.77 -44.77
N PHE A 363 29.37 -67.09 -43.66
CA PHE A 363 28.15 -66.42 -43.18
C PHE A 363 28.40 -65.22 -42.26
N LEU A 364 29.66 -64.83 -41.99
CA LEU A 364 29.97 -63.80 -40.99
C LEU A 364 29.25 -62.47 -41.25
N ASN A 365 29.17 -62.05 -42.51
CA ASN A 365 28.49 -60.80 -42.88
C ASN A 365 26.98 -60.86 -42.61
N ASP A 366 26.35 -62.01 -42.86
CA ASP A 366 24.93 -62.23 -42.57
C ASP A 366 24.70 -62.27 -41.05
N LEU A 367 25.59 -62.93 -40.31
CA LEU A 367 25.57 -62.98 -38.85
C LEU A 367 25.66 -61.57 -38.24
N ILE A 368 26.59 -60.73 -38.74
CA ILE A 368 26.74 -59.35 -38.29
C ILE A 368 25.46 -58.56 -38.58
N LYS A 369 24.92 -58.67 -39.80
CA LYS A 369 23.72 -57.94 -40.21
C LYS A 369 22.48 -58.33 -39.41
N ASP A 370 22.27 -59.62 -39.18
CA ASP A 370 21.14 -60.12 -38.39
C ASP A 370 21.31 -59.75 -36.91
N SER A 371 22.54 -59.85 -36.39
CA SER A 371 22.86 -59.42 -35.03
C SER A 371 22.59 -57.93 -34.82
N GLN A 372 23.00 -57.09 -35.77
CA GLN A 372 22.74 -55.65 -35.73
C GLN A 372 21.25 -55.33 -35.85
N SER A 373 20.53 -56.06 -36.70
CA SER A 373 19.08 -55.89 -36.84
C SER A 373 18.37 -56.14 -35.51
N PHE A 374 18.76 -57.21 -34.80
CA PHE A 374 18.25 -57.48 -33.45
C PHE A 374 18.58 -56.36 -32.46
N VAL A 375 19.84 -55.94 -32.38
CA VAL A 375 20.26 -54.87 -31.45
C VAL A 375 19.51 -53.57 -31.76
N ASN A 376 19.35 -53.20 -33.03
CA ASN A 376 18.59 -52.03 -33.45
C ASN A 376 17.10 -52.12 -33.09
N VAL A 377 16.49 -53.31 -33.20
CA VAL A 377 15.10 -53.53 -32.78
C VAL A 377 14.98 -53.40 -31.26
N GLN A 378 15.91 -53.96 -30.48
CA GLN A 378 15.92 -53.80 -29.02
C GLN A 378 16.09 -52.34 -28.60
N GLN A 379 16.99 -51.59 -29.26
CA GLN A 379 17.12 -50.15 -29.05
C GLN A 379 15.80 -49.42 -29.36
N THR A 380 15.20 -49.69 -30.52
CA THR A 380 13.93 -49.07 -30.94
C THR A 380 12.80 -49.41 -29.97
N LEU A 381 12.75 -50.64 -29.47
CA LEU A 381 11.78 -51.08 -28.47
C LEU A 381 12.00 -50.38 -27.13
N LEU A 382 13.25 -50.18 -26.68
CA LEU A 382 13.50 -49.38 -25.48
C LEU A 382 13.04 -47.94 -25.64
N TYR A 383 13.29 -47.32 -26.79
CA TYR A 383 12.74 -45.99 -27.11
C TYR A 383 11.21 -45.99 -27.12
N ALA A 384 10.56 -47.01 -27.68
CA ALA A 384 9.11 -47.12 -27.73
C ALA A 384 8.51 -47.39 -26.34
N GLN A 385 9.10 -48.28 -25.55
CA GLN A 385 8.69 -48.62 -24.18
C GLN A 385 8.88 -47.44 -23.23
N ALA A 386 9.94 -46.66 -23.39
CA ALA A 386 10.14 -45.43 -22.63
C ALA A 386 9.04 -44.39 -22.92
N ASN A 387 8.46 -44.40 -24.12
CA ASN A 387 7.45 -43.43 -24.56
C ASN A 387 6.00 -43.93 -24.47
N THR A 388 5.75 -45.21 -24.21
CA THR A 388 4.40 -45.79 -24.21
C THR A 388 4.23 -46.79 -23.06
N PRO A 389 3.57 -46.39 -21.97
CA PRO A 389 3.28 -47.28 -20.85
C PRO A 389 2.46 -48.51 -21.31
N GLY A 390 2.96 -49.73 -21.05
CA GLY A 390 2.23 -50.99 -21.29
C GLY A 390 2.79 -51.92 -22.38
N LEU A 391 3.87 -51.54 -23.08
CA LEU A 391 4.47 -52.32 -24.18
C LEU A 391 5.52 -53.39 -23.76
N ALA A 392 5.62 -53.71 -22.46
CA ALA A 392 6.68 -54.56 -21.91
C ALA A 392 6.71 -56.00 -22.47
N GLY A 393 5.61 -56.50 -23.04
CA GLY A 393 5.50 -57.89 -23.52
C GLY A 393 6.07 -58.19 -24.92
N GLY A 394 6.55 -57.18 -25.66
CA GLY A 394 6.99 -57.36 -27.05
C GLY A 394 8.39 -57.97 -27.24
N ALA A 395 9.28 -57.81 -26.27
CA ALA A 395 10.69 -58.22 -26.40
C ALA A 395 10.89 -59.75 -26.34
N THR A 396 10.05 -60.47 -25.58
CA THR A 396 10.07 -61.93 -25.45
C THR A 396 9.46 -62.67 -26.64
N LEU A 397 8.56 -62.03 -27.39
CA LEU A 397 7.97 -62.62 -28.61
C LEU A 397 8.98 -62.61 -29.78
N LEU A 398 9.79 -61.56 -29.90
CA LEU A 398 10.72 -61.43 -31.03
C LEU A 398 11.99 -62.29 -30.88
N SER A 399 12.47 -62.52 -29.66
CA SER A 399 13.55 -63.48 -29.39
C SER A 399 13.12 -64.91 -29.72
N GLY A 400 11.84 -65.26 -29.51
CA GLY A 400 11.26 -66.53 -29.93
C GLY A 400 11.22 -66.72 -31.45
N VAL A 401 10.93 -65.67 -32.21
CA VAL A 401 10.91 -65.71 -33.68
C VAL A 401 12.31 -65.82 -34.28
N ALA A 402 13.29 -65.09 -33.72
CA ALA A 402 14.68 -65.17 -34.18
C ALA A 402 15.33 -66.52 -33.86
N GLY A 403 15.00 -67.12 -32.71
CA GLY A 403 15.41 -68.49 -32.36
C GLY A 403 14.75 -69.58 -33.22
N ALA A 404 13.49 -69.39 -33.60
CA ALA A 404 12.76 -70.32 -34.48
C ALA A 404 13.30 -70.29 -35.93
N ALA A 405 13.68 -69.13 -36.45
CA ALA A 405 14.26 -68.99 -37.79
C ALA A 405 15.63 -69.69 -37.93
N ALA A 406 16.43 -69.75 -36.87
CA ALA A 406 17.74 -70.40 -36.88
C ALA A 406 17.68 -71.95 -36.85
N GLN A 407 16.53 -72.55 -36.51
CA GLN A 407 16.35 -74.01 -36.37
C GLN A 407 15.64 -74.67 -37.57
N SER A 408 15.35 -73.93 -38.65
CA SER A 408 14.28 -74.30 -39.61
C SER A 408 14.72 -75.05 -40.88
N GLU A 409 15.79 -75.87 -40.87
CA GLU A 409 16.15 -76.69 -42.06
C GLU A 409 15.24 -77.93 -42.27
N GLY A 410 14.30 -78.26 -41.35
CA GLY A 410 13.50 -79.49 -41.43
C GLY A 410 11.97 -79.36 -41.55
N ASN A 411 11.39 -78.17 -41.39
CA ASN A 411 9.98 -78.03 -40.98
C ASN A 411 9.12 -77.11 -41.87
N LEU A 412 9.34 -77.08 -43.19
CA LEU A 412 8.55 -76.23 -44.12
C LEU A 412 7.03 -76.40 -44.00
N GLY A 413 6.54 -77.59 -43.65
CA GLY A 413 5.11 -77.85 -43.42
C GLY A 413 4.57 -77.24 -42.13
N ASP A 414 5.34 -77.33 -41.05
CA ASP A 414 5.00 -76.73 -39.76
C ASP A 414 5.15 -75.20 -39.82
N ILE A 415 6.17 -74.70 -40.53
CA ILE A 415 6.34 -73.26 -40.82
C ILE A 415 5.16 -72.74 -41.62
N GLN A 416 4.63 -73.48 -42.59
CA GLN A 416 3.44 -73.04 -43.33
C GLN A 416 2.21 -73.00 -42.42
N ALA A 417 2.02 -73.98 -41.53
CA ALA A 417 0.93 -73.98 -40.56
C ALA A 417 1.07 -72.86 -39.52
N ASP A 418 2.30 -72.55 -39.09
CA ASP A 418 2.61 -71.43 -38.21
C ASP A 418 2.41 -70.10 -38.94
N VAL A 419 2.77 -69.99 -40.23
CA VAL A 419 2.51 -68.82 -41.07
C VAL A 419 1.01 -68.60 -41.27
N ASP A 420 0.24 -69.65 -41.50
CA ASP A 420 -1.23 -69.55 -41.62
C ASP A 420 -1.87 -69.14 -40.28
N THR A 421 -1.36 -69.69 -39.17
CA THR A 421 -1.78 -69.32 -37.81
C THR A 421 -1.43 -67.87 -37.49
N LEU A 422 -0.20 -67.44 -37.81
CA LEU A 422 0.26 -66.07 -37.66
C LEU A 422 -0.55 -65.12 -38.55
N THR A 423 -0.90 -65.53 -39.76
CA THR A 423 -1.77 -64.75 -40.66
C THR A 423 -3.14 -64.54 -40.03
N GLY A 424 -3.75 -65.60 -39.47
CA GLY A 424 -5.02 -65.48 -38.74
C GLY A 424 -4.92 -64.62 -37.47
N GLN A 425 -3.81 -64.71 -36.73
CA GLN A 425 -3.55 -63.83 -35.58
C GLN A 425 -3.35 -62.37 -36.02
N ILE A 426 -2.64 -62.12 -37.12
CA ILE A 426 -2.45 -60.79 -37.70
C ILE A 426 -3.79 -60.20 -38.14
N ASP A 427 -4.66 -60.98 -38.78
CA ASP A 427 -6.01 -60.53 -39.15
C ASP A 427 -6.87 -60.21 -37.92
N GLY A 428 -6.79 -61.02 -36.86
CA GLY A 428 -7.46 -60.75 -35.59
C GLY A 428 -6.93 -59.49 -34.89
N ILE A 429 -5.61 -59.30 -34.88
CA ILE A 429 -4.96 -58.08 -34.36
C ILE A 429 -5.40 -56.87 -35.19
N ARG A 430 -5.44 -56.99 -36.51
CA ARG A 430 -5.89 -55.93 -37.41
C ARG A 430 -7.34 -55.54 -37.13
N ALA A 431 -8.25 -56.51 -37.03
CA ALA A 431 -9.65 -56.24 -36.68
C ALA A 431 -9.79 -55.58 -35.30
N THR A 432 -8.98 -56.01 -34.33
CA THR A 432 -8.95 -55.39 -32.99
C THR A 432 -8.42 -53.96 -33.05
N ALA A 433 -7.34 -53.72 -33.81
CA ALA A 433 -6.75 -52.41 -34.01
C ALA A 433 -7.73 -51.45 -34.71
N GLU A 434 -8.42 -51.91 -35.76
CA GLU A 434 -9.47 -51.14 -36.44
C GLU A 434 -10.63 -50.79 -35.48
N GLY A 435 -11.03 -51.72 -34.62
CA GLY A 435 -12.02 -51.47 -33.57
C GLY A 435 -11.57 -50.45 -32.52
N ILE A 436 -10.31 -50.53 -32.09
CA ILE A 436 -9.70 -49.56 -31.16
C ILE A 436 -9.63 -48.17 -31.81
N VAL A 437 -9.22 -48.09 -33.07
CA VAL A 437 -9.16 -46.84 -33.83
C VAL A 437 -10.54 -46.20 -33.94
N ALA A 438 -11.57 -46.97 -34.31
CA ALA A 438 -12.94 -46.44 -34.39
C ALA A 438 -13.46 -45.94 -33.03
N GLN A 439 -13.16 -46.66 -31.94
CA GLN A 439 -13.48 -46.21 -30.58
C GLN A 439 -12.71 -44.95 -30.18
N ALA A 440 -11.42 -44.88 -30.54
CA ALA A 440 -10.58 -43.72 -30.28
C ALA A 440 -11.09 -42.49 -31.05
N GLU A 441 -11.42 -42.61 -32.33
CA GLU A 441 -12.02 -41.55 -33.14
C GLU A 441 -13.32 -41.03 -32.51
N THR A 442 -14.18 -41.94 -32.05
CA THR A 442 -15.43 -41.56 -31.37
C THR A 442 -15.17 -40.82 -30.05
N ARG A 443 -14.24 -41.32 -29.23
CA ARG A 443 -13.88 -40.69 -27.94
C ARG A 443 -13.22 -39.33 -28.14
N VAL A 444 -12.32 -39.21 -29.12
CA VAL A 444 -11.67 -37.96 -29.49
C VAL A 444 -12.71 -36.97 -30.00
N GLY A 445 -13.62 -37.39 -30.88
CA GLY A 445 -14.72 -36.53 -31.36
C GLY A 445 -15.59 -35.99 -30.23
N LYS A 446 -15.94 -36.83 -29.25
CA LYS A 446 -16.68 -36.40 -28.06
C LYS A 446 -15.88 -35.45 -27.19
N LEU A 447 -14.61 -35.75 -26.90
CA LEU A 447 -13.73 -34.89 -26.10
C LEU A 447 -13.56 -33.52 -26.74
N VAL A 448 -13.40 -33.46 -28.08
CA VAL A 448 -13.31 -32.20 -28.82
C VAL A 448 -14.62 -31.41 -28.72
N ALA A 449 -15.77 -32.07 -28.87
CA ALA A 449 -17.08 -31.41 -28.76
C ALA A 449 -17.34 -30.88 -27.33
N ASP A 450 -17.04 -31.68 -26.31
CA ASP A 450 -17.20 -31.30 -24.89
C ASP A 450 -16.24 -30.15 -24.52
N ALA A 451 -14.98 -30.21 -24.99
CA ALA A 451 -14.01 -29.13 -24.79
C ALA A 451 -14.45 -27.84 -25.50
N GLN A 452 -14.95 -27.93 -26.73
CA GLN A 452 -15.47 -26.78 -27.47
C GLN A 452 -16.69 -26.16 -26.78
N ALA A 453 -17.61 -26.99 -26.25
CA ALA A 453 -18.77 -26.52 -25.50
C ALA A 453 -18.37 -25.83 -24.19
N ALA A 454 -17.45 -26.42 -23.42
CA ALA A 454 -16.94 -25.83 -22.19
C ALA A 454 -16.22 -24.51 -22.46
N PHE A 455 -15.40 -24.44 -23.51
CA PHE A 455 -14.72 -23.22 -23.92
C PHE A 455 -15.71 -22.11 -24.29
N ASN A 456 -16.75 -22.43 -25.09
CA ASN A 456 -17.78 -21.46 -25.47
C ASN A 456 -18.58 -20.94 -24.26
N GLN A 457 -18.87 -21.80 -23.28
CA GLN A 457 -19.52 -21.39 -22.04
C GLN A 457 -18.64 -20.45 -21.21
N GLN A 458 -17.35 -20.76 -21.07
CA GLN A 458 -16.39 -19.87 -20.39
C GLN A 458 -16.27 -18.53 -21.10
N PHE A 459 -16.20 -18.52 -22.43
CA PHE A 459 -16.12 -17.29 -23.21
C PHE A 459 -17.38 -16.43 -23.06
N THR A 460 -18.57 -17.06 -23.06
CA THR A 460 -19.84 -16.36 -22.80
C THR A 460 -19.90 -15.79 -21.38
N GLY A 461 -19.39 -16.53 -20.40
CA GLY A 461 -19.28 -16.06 -19.02
C GLY A 461 -18.31 -14.87 -18.88
N LEU A 462 -17.18 -14.91 -19.58
CA LEU A 462 -16.24 -13.79 -19.67
C LEU A 462 -16.88 -12.58 -20.33
N ASP A 463 -17.59 -12.75 -21.45
CA ASP A 463 -18.30 -11.67 -22.15
C ASP A 463 -19.32 -10.99 -21.25
N THR A 464 -20.12 -11.79 -20.52
CA THR A 464 -21.08 -11.27 -19.53
C THR A 464 -20.39 -10.46 -18.42
N ARG A 465 -19.28 -10.97 -17.88
CA ARG A 465 -18.50 -10.26 -16.85
C ARG A 465 -17.89 -8.96 -17.38
N MET A 466 -17.37 -8.98 -18.61
CA MET A 466 -16.83 -7.78 -19.27
C MET A 466 -17.93 -6.74 -19.51
N GLY A 467 -19.12 -7.16 -19.94
CA GLY A 467 -20.29 -6.28 -20.07
C GLY A 467 -20.71 -5.65 -18.73
N GLY A 468 -20.68 -6.44 -17.65
CA GLY A 468 -20.92 -5.93 -16.29
C GLY A 468 -19.88 -4.90 -15.85
N LEU A 469 -18.59 -5.17 -16.09
CA LEU A 469 -17.50 -4.23 -15.79
C LEU A 469 -17.60 -2.94 -16.62
N ALA A 470 -17.96 -3.04 -17.90
CA ALA A 470 -18.19 -1.86 -18.75
C ALA A 470 -19.31 -0.98 -18.18
N GLY A 471 -20.43 -1.56 -17.77
CA GLY A 471 -21.53 -0.80 -17.14
C GLY A 471 -21.15 -0.16 -15.79
N GLN A 472 -20.30 -0.83 -15.00
CA GLN A 472 -19.74 -0.25 -13.78
C GLN A 472 -18.81 0.94 -14.09
N LEU A 473 -17.98 0.82 -15.13
CA LEU A 473 -17.08 1.89 -15.58
C LEU A 473 -17.86 3.11 -16.06
N ASP A 474 -18.93 2.90 -16.85
CA ASP A 474 -19.83 3.96 -17.30
C ASP A 474 -20.50 4.68 -16.13
N SER A 475 -20.94 3.92 -15.12
CA SER A 475 -21.52 4.49 -13.90
C SER A 475 -20.50 5.33 -13.12
N LEU A 476 -19.27 4.84 -13.00
CA LEU A 476 -18.18 5.58 -12.36
C LEU A 476 -17.82 6.86 -13.13
N ALA A 477 -17.77 6.80 -14.46
CA ALA A 477 -17.53 7.96 -15.32
C ALA A 477 -18.62 9.03 -15.17
N ASN A 478 -19.89 8.61 -15.08
CA ASN A 478 -21.02 9.50 -14.83
C ASN A 478 -20.95 10.15 -13.44
N ASN A 479 -20.59 9.38 -12.41
CA ASN A 479 -20.38 9.91 -11.06
C ASN A 479 -19.24 10.93 -11.03
N PHE A 480 -18.12 10.66 -11.69
CA PHE A 480 -16.99 11.59 -11.78
C PHE A 480 -17.37 12.87 -12.52
N THR A 481 -18.14 12.75 -13.62
CA THR A 481 -18.68 13.89 -14.36
C THR A 481 -19.58 14.76 -13.47
N THR A 482 -20.47 14.13 -12.70
CA THR A 482 -21.36 14.82 -11.75
C THR A 482 -20.57 15.54 -10.65
N LEU A 483 -19.56 14.87 -10.08
CA LEU A 483 -18.70 15.44 -9.06
C LEU A 483 -17.92 16.65 -9.60
N ASN A 484 -17.36 16.52 -10.80
CA ASN A 484 -16.62 17.59 -11.46
C ASN A 484 -17.52 18.80 -11.75
N GLN A 485 -18.78 18.57 -12.18
CA GLN A 485 -19.76 19.63 -12.36
C GLN A 485 -20.09 20.35 -11.05
N ARG A 486 -20.29 19.62 -9.94
CA ARG A 486 -20.52 20.23 -8.62
C ARG A 486 -19.34 21.06 -8.16
N TYR A 487 -18.13 20.52 -8.29
CA TYR A 487 -16.91 21.24 -7.93
C TYR A 487 -16.74 22.53 -8.75
N ALA A 488 -17.00 22.44 -10.06
CA ALA A 488 -16.95 23.58 -10.97
C ALA A 488 -18.01 24.67 -10.65
N SER A 489 -19.14 24.32 -10.01
CA SER A 489 -20.16 25.30 -9.61
C SER A 489 -19.98 25.84 -8.19
N GLU A 490 -19.63 24.98 -7.23
CA GLU A 490 -19.61 25.34 -5.80
C GLU A 490 -18.39 26.18 -5.44
N VAL A 491 -17.20 25.83 -5.96
CA VAL A 491 -15.97 26.58 -5.63
C VAL A 491 -16.02 28.04 -6.09
N PRO A 492 -16.47 28.36 -7.33
CA PRO A 492 -16.64 29.76 -7.73
C PRO A 492 -17.74 30.49 -6.96
N ALA A 493 -18.80 29.80 -6.53
CA ALA A 493 -19.86 30.40 -5.72
C ALA A 493 -19.33 30.81 -4.34
N ILE A 494 -18.55 29.95 -3.70
CA ILE A 494 -17.84 30.26 -2.45
C ILE A 494 -16.85 31.42 -2.68
N GLY A 495 -16.13 31.42 -3.79
CA GLY A 495 -15.24 32.53 -4.17
C GLY A 495 -15.96 33.88 -4.24
N LYS A 496 -17.14 33.92 -4.88
CA LYS A 496 -17.98 35.13 -4.94
C LYS A 496 -18.48 35.57 -3.57
N GLN A 497 -18.91 34.63 -2.73
CA GLN A 497 -19.33 34.94 -1.36
C GLN A 497 -18.18 35.56 -0.55
N PHE A 498 -16.95 35.07 -0.74
CA PHE A 498 -15.77 35.63 -0.09
C PHE A 498 -15.43 37.03 -0.59
N ASP A 499 -15.53 37.27 -1.90
CA ASP A 499 -15.33 38.59 -2.49
C ASP A 499 -16.39 39.61 -2.02
N GLU A 500 -17.66 39.20 -1.92
CA GLU A 500 -18.74 40.01 -1.36
C GLU A 500 -18.49 40.36 0.11
N LEU A 501 -18.07 39.38 0.92
CA LEU A 501 -17.73 39.61 2.32
C LEU A 501 -16.56 40.60 2.44
N LYS A 502 -15.55 40.47 1.58
CA LYS A 502 -14.40 41.38 1.55
C LYS A 502 -14.81 42.82 1.20
N LEU A 503 -15.75 42.99 0.27
CA LEU A 503 -16.31 44.31 -0.06
C LEU A 503 -17.08 44.90 1.12
N GLN A 504 -17.95 44.11 1.76
CA GLN A 504 -18.71 44.55 2.94
C GLN A 504 -17.79 44.99 4.08
N ILE A 505 -16.72 44.25 4.34
CA ILE A 505 -15.70 44.63 5.34
C ILE A 505 -15.06 45.97 4.95
N GLY A 506 -14.68 46.15 3.68
CA GLY A 506 -14.11 47.41 3.20
C GLY A 506 -15.07 48.61 3.33
N GLU A 507 -16.37 48.42 3.07
CA GLU A 507 -17.39 49.46 3.27
C GLU A 507 -17.54 49.83 4.75
N VAL A 508 -17.51 48.85 5.65
CA VAL A 508 -17.52 49.09 7.10
C VAL A 508 -16.29 49.87 7.54
N GLU A 509 -15.10 49.45 7.11
CA GLU A 509 -13.84 50.16 7.40
C GLU A 509 -13.86 51.61 6.90
N GLN A 510 -14.40 51.84 5.69
CA GLN A 510 -14.54 53.17 5.12
C GLN A 510 -15.54 54.02 5.91
N ASN A 511 -16.68 53.45 6.30
CA ASN A 511 -17.69 54.16 7.08
C ASN A 511 -17.14 54.58 8.46
N ILE A 512 -16.42 53.67 9.14
CA ILE A 512 -15.76 53.97 10.41
C ILE A 512 -14.72 55.08 10.23
N THR A 513 -13.82 54.93 9.28
CA THR A 513 -12.66 55.82 9.15
C THR A 513 -13.05 57.19 8.59
N SER A 514 -13.85 57.20 7.52
CA SER A 514 -14.12 58.41 6.74
C SER A 514 -15.34 59.16 7.26
N ASN A 515 -16.44 58.47 7.58
CA ASN A 515 -17.66 59.15 8.01
C ASN A 515 -17.63 59.42 9.52
N ILE A 516 -17.55 58.36 10.32
CA ILE A 516 -17.60 58.49 11.79
C ILE A 516 -16.37 59.24 12.28
N GLY A 517 -15.18 58.88 11.79
CA GLY A 517 -13.93 59.56 12.14
C GLY A 517 -13.94 61.06 11.83
N SER A 518 -14.42 61.48 10.66
CA SER A 518 -14.49 62.91 10.30
C SER A 518 -15.55 63.66 11.08
N GLN A 519 -16.73 63.07 11.28
CA GLN A 519 -17.80 63.65 12.11
C GLN A 519 -17.32 63.87 13.55
N LEU A 520 -16.53 62.95 14.09
CA LEU A 520 -15.95 63.09 15.42
C LEU A 520 -14.97 64.27 15.48
N ILE A 521 -14.11 64.43 14.46
CA ILE A 521 -13.18 65.56 14.34
C ILE A 521 -13.93 66.90 14.25
N ASP A 522 -14.99 66.97 13.43
CA ASP A 522 -15.80 68.18 13.30
C ASP A 522 -16.54 68.51 14.59
N LEU A 523 -17.07 67.51 15.28
CA LEU A 523 -17.69 67.68 16.58
C LEU A 523 -16.67 68.19 17.59
N GLN A 524 -15.47 67.61 17.64
CA GLN A 524 -14.37 68.09 18.48
C GLN A 524 -14.04 69.56 18.21
N LYS A 525 -14.01 69.98 16.95
CA LYS A 525 -13.76 71.37 16.57
C LYS A 525 -14.90 72.31 16.98
N ASN A 526 -16.14 71.91 16.78
CA ASN A 526 -17.32 72.69 17.18
C ASN A 526 -17.38 72.85 18.70
N VAL A 527 -17.09 71.78 19.45
CA VAL A 527 -16.95 71.82 20.90
C VAL A 527 -15.84 72.80 21.30
N GLY A 528 -14.66 72.73 20.67
CA GLY A 528 -13.57 73.69 20.90
C GLY A 528 -13.96 75.16 20.62
N GLN A 529 -14.75 75.41 19.57
CA GLN A 529 -15.26 76.75 19.27
C GLN A 529 -16.28 77.23 20.31
N LEU A 530 -17.21 76.36 20.72
CA LEU A 530 -18.18 76.65 21.77
C LEU A 530 -17.48 76.95 23.09
N GLN A 531 -16.46 76.16 23.46
CA GLN A 531 -15.62 76.42 24.62
C GLN A 531 -15.00 77.82 24.56
N GLY A 532 -14.45 78.24 23.41
CA GLY A 532 -13.92 79.59 23.24
C GLY A 532 -14.97 80.70 23.37
N ARG A 533 -16.19 80.49 22.82
CA ARG A 533 -17.31 81.42 22.95
C ARG A 533 -17.80 81.53 24.40
N ILE A 534 -17.89 80.40 25.10
CA ILE A 534 -18.28 80.35 26.51
C ILE A 534 -17.26 81.11 27.35
N GLY A 535 -15.96 80.86 27.17
CA GLY A 535 -14.91 81.62 27.87
C GLY A 535 -14.99 83.14 27.62
N THR A 536 -15.43 83.56 26.43
CA THR A 536 -15.69 84.98 26.14
C THR A 536 -16.90 85.51 26.91
N VAL A 537 -17.98 84.73 27.04
CA VAL A 537 -19.19 85.10 27.79
C VAL A 537 -18.91 85.17 29.28
N GLU A 538 -18.16 84.21 29.83
CA GLU A 538 -17.73 84.20 31.23
C GLU A 538 -16.96 85.49 31.57
N GLY A 539 -15.97 85.86 30.75
CA GLY A 539 -15.24 87.11 30.96
C GLY A 539 -16.13 88.37 30.87
N ARG A 540 -17.23 88.34 30.11
CA ARG A 540 -18.22 89.43 30.11
C ARG A 540 -19.04 89.46 31.40
N PHE A 541 -19.39 88.30 31.96
CA PHE A 541 -20.11 88.23 33.24
C PHE A 541 -19.24 88.71 34.40
N ASP A 542 -17.96 88.34 34.46
CA ASP A 542 -17.01 88.83 35.48
C ASP A 542 -16.92 90.37 35.48
N LEU A 543 -16.94 90.97 34.29
CA LEU A 543 -16.97 92.43 34.13
C LEU A 543 -18.29 93.03 34.64
N VAL A 544 -19.43 92.39 34.37
CA VAL A 544 -20.75 92.81 34.87
C VAL A 544 -20.80 92.71 36.39
N ASP A 545 -20.35 91.60 36.97
CA ASP A 545 -20.32 91.39 38.43
C ASP A 545 -19.45 92.45 39.12
N SER A 546 -18.27 92.72 38.56
CA SER A 546 -17.38 93.78 39.03
C SER A 546 -18.05 95.15 38.97
N ALA A 547 -18.80 95.44 37.90
CA ALA A 547 -19.54 96.68 37.75
C ALA A 547 -20.69 96.79 38.78
N VAL A 548 -21.46 95.72 38.99
CA VAL A 548 -22.57 95.67 39.97
C VAL A 548 -22.06 95.84 41.40
N LEU A 549 -20.95 95.19 41.77
CA LEU A 549 -20.30 95.39 43.07
C LEU A 549 -19.82 96.82 43.24
N GLY A 550 -19.26 97.40 42.18
CA GLY A 550 -18.89 98.81 42.12
C GLY A 550 -20.07 99.75 42.38
N GLU A 551 -21.20 99.54 41.69
CA GLU A 551 -22.44 100.31 41.87
C GLU A 551 -23.04 100.12 43.27
N ASN A 552 -23.08 98.90 43.80
CA ASN A 552 -23.53 98.64 45.17
C ASN A 552 -22.68 99.40 46.19
N GLY A 553 -21.35 99.45 45.98
CA GLY A 553 -20.45 100.26 46.79
C GLY A 553 -20.74 101.76 46.71
N GLN A 554 -21.15 102.27 45.53
CA GLN A 554 -21.62 103.65 45.38
C GLN A 554 -22.96 103.88 46.09
N PHE A 555 -23.91 102.94 45.97
CA PHE A 555 -25.22 103.01 46.63
C PHE A 555 -25.10 103.06 48.15
N GLN A 556 -24.24 102.22 48.75
CA GLN A 556 -23.95 102.26 50.18
C GLN A 556 -23.34 103.59 50.66
N ARG A 557 -22.59 104.30 49.79
CA ARG A 557 -22.09 105.65 50.09
C ARG A 557 -23.21 106.68 50.02
N LEU A 558 -24.11 106.57 49.03
CA LEU A 558 -25.28 107.42 48.91
C LEU A 558 -26.22 107.22 50.11
N GLN A 559 -26.51 105.98 50.52
CA GLN A 559 -27.35 105.68 51.67
C GLN A 559 -26.80 106.32 52.96
N ARG A 560 -25.50 106.17 53.23
CA ARG A 560 -24.84 106.84 54.37
C ARG A 560 -24.93 108.36 54.30
N SER A 561 -24.79 108.93 53.10
CA SER A 561 -24.96 110.37 52.89
C SER A 561 -26.41 110.80 53.19
N LEU A 562 -27.38 109.98 52.83
CA LEU A 562 -28.81 110.21 53.08
C LEU A 562 -29.18 110.08 54.57
N GLU A 563 -28.64 109.07 55.26
CA GLU A 563 -28.74 108.92 56.73
C GLU A 563 -28.15 110.13 57.46
N THR A 564 -27.01 110.63 56.97
CA THR A 564 -26.38 111.85 57.50
C THR A 564 -27.29 113.06 57.30
N LEU A 565 -27.84 113.25 56.11
CA LEU A 565 -28.81 114.31 55.81
C LEU A 565 -30.07 114.19 56.68
N GLN A 566 -30.59 112.98 56.89
CA GLN A 566 -31.76 112.75 57.73
C GLN A 566 -31.49 113.06 59.20
N GLY A 567 -30.29 112.72 59.71
CA GLY A 567 -29.85 113.15 61.04
C GLY A 567 -29.79 114.68 61.17
N GLN A 568 -29.30 115.37 60.15
CA GLN A 568 -29.33 116.84 60.11
C GLN A 568 -30.76 117.39 60.14
N VAL A 569 -31.69 116.85 59.34
CA VAL A 569 -33.09 117.29 59.33
C VAL A 569 -33.78 117.06 60.69
N ASN A 570 -33.57 115.91 61.33
CA ASN A 570 -34.13 115.63 62.65
C ASN A 570 -33.61 116.61 63.72
N SER A 571 -32.34 117.02 63.63
CA SER A 571 -31.78 118.04 64.52
C SER A 571 -32.45 119.41 64.35
N PHE A 572 -32.77 119.80 63.12
CA PHE A 572 -33.56 121.01 62.84
C PHE A 572 -34.97 120.93 63.43
N GLN A 573 -35.59 119.74 63.46
CA GLN A 573 -36.95 119.56 63.98
C GLN A 573 -37.04 119.66 65.51
N ILE A 574 -35.95 119.32 66.23
CA ILE A 574 -35.87 119.41 67.70
C ILE A 574 -35.57 120.83 68.18
N GLU A 575 -34.80 121.63 67.43
CA GLU A 575 -34.60 123.04 67.76
C GLU A 575 -35.75 123.95 67.27
N GLY A 576 -36.51 123.52 66.27
CA GLY A 576 -37.49 124.34 65.54
C GLY A 576 -38.83 124.61 66.23
N VAL A 577 -39.20 123.88 67.29
CA VAL A 577 -40.49 124.07 67.99
C VAL A 577 -40.26 124.09 69.50
N GLN A 578 -39.84 125.25 70.04
CA GLN A 578 -39.95 125.52 71.48
C GLN A 578 -41.30 126.21 71.77
N PRO A 579 -42.29 125.52 72.39
CA PRO A 579 -43.61 126.09 72.68
C PRO A 579 -43.55 127.35 73.55
N SER A 580 -42.49 127.50 74.34
CA SER A 580 -42.22 128.69 75.17
C SER A 580 -41.98 129.96 74.35
N ARG A 581 -41.39 129.88 73.15
CA ARG A 581 -41.17 131.04 72.26
C ARG A 581 -42.45 131.46 71.54
N ILE A 582 -43.33 130.51 71.22
CA ILE A 582 -44.65 130.76 70.61
C ILE A 582 -45.60 131.42 71.63
N ALA A 583 -45.60 130.97 72.88
CA ALA A 583 -46.38 131.60 73.96
C ALA A 583 -45.95 133.06 74.25
N SER A 584 -44.65 133.36 74.18
CA SER A 584 -44.13 134.73 74.34
C SER A 584 -44.41 135.63 73.13
N GLY A 585 -44.58 135.05 71.93
CA GLY A 585 -45.00 135.76 70.72
C GLY A 585 -46.49 136.16 70.75
N LEU A 586 -47.37 135.25 71.19
CA LEU A 586 -48.81 135.51 71.31
C LEU A 586 -49.12 136.65 72.30
N LEU A 587 -48.44 136.69 73.45
CA LEU A 587 -48.57 137.79 74.42
C LEU A 587 -48.15 139.16 73.87
N LYS A 588 -47.23 139.20 72.88
CA LYS A 588 -46.85 140.45 72.22
C LYS A 588 -47.88 140.88 71.18
N VAL A 589 -48.55 139.92 70.53
CA VAL A 589 -49.62 140.19 69.56
C VAL A 589 -50.85 140.75 70.26
N ASP A 590 -51.27 140.16 71.38
CA ASP A 590 -52.40 140.69 72.19
C ASP A 590 -52.12 142.14 72.65
N ASN A 591 -50.88 142.45 73.04
CA ASN A 591 -50.48 143.80 73.42
C ASN A 591 -50.51 144.80 72.24
N PHE A 592 -50.20 144.35 71.02
CA PHE A 592 -50.34 145.19 69.83
C PHE A 592 -51.81 145.44 69.46
N GLU A 593 -52.68 144.46 69.66
CA GLU A 593 -54.11 144.57 69.39
C GLU A 593 -54.79 145.58 70.34
N ASP A 594 -54.46 145.55 71.64
CA ASP A 594 -54.91 146.56 72.61
C ASP A 594 -54.45 147.98 72.23
N ARG A 595 -53.20 148.13 71.78
CA ARG A 595 -52.66 149.44 71.34
C ARG A 595 -53.31 149.94 70.06
N PHE A 596 -53.71 149.05 69.16
CA PHE A 596 -54.41 149.40 67.91
C PHE A 596 -55.85 149.82 68.18
N SER A 597 -56.51 149.22 69.18
CA SER A 597 -57.83 149.62 69.65
C SER A 597 -57.84 151.05 70.22
N VAL A 598 -56.83 151.39 71.05
CA VAL A 598 -56.66 152.75 71.60
C VAL A 598 -56.32 153.79 70.52
N LEU A 599 -55.57 153.41 69.47
CA LEU A 599 -55.28 154.28 68.32
C LEU A 599 -56.53 154.54 67.47
N SER A 600 -57.38 153.52 67.28
CA SER A 600 -58.65 153.63 66.56
C SER A 600 -59.64 154.55 67.28
N GLU A 601 -59.70 154.47 68.62
CA GLU A 601 -60.55 155.34 69.44
C GLU A 601 -60.04 156.80 69.48
N ARG A 602 -58.71 157.01 69.39
CA ARG A 602 -58.11 158.35 69.24
C ARG A 602 -58.33 158.96 67.85
N LEU A 603 -58.35 158.16 66.78
CA LEU A 603 -58.64 158.65 65.43
C LEU A 603 -60.09 159.11 65.30
N ALA A 604 -61.06 158.40 65.89
CA ALA A 604 -62.47 158.79 65.84
C ALA A 604 -62.77 160.12 66.58
N ARG A 605 -61.98 160.48 67.60
CA ARG A 605 -62.12 161.78 68.29
C ARG A 605 -61.53 162.97 67.50
N LEU A 606 -60.74 162.72 66.46
CA LEU A 606 -60.14 163.77 65.62
C LEU A 606 -61.00 164.16 64.41
N GLU A 607 -62.04 163.39 64.06
CA GLU A 607 -62.96 163.69 62.93
C GLU A 607 -64.25 164.43 63.36
N GLY A 608 -64.43 164.75 64.64
CA GLY A 608 -65.62 165.43 65.20
C GLY A 608 -65.46 166.92 65.54
N GLY A 609 -64.52 167.63 64.90
CA GLY A 609 -64.19 169.03 65.21
C GLY A 609 -64.05 169.90 63.97
N GLY A 610 -65.17 170.15 63.29
CA GLY A 610 -65.35 171.05 62.16
C GLY A 610 -66.81 171.06 61.72
#